data_AF-A0A954C9B2-F1
#
_entry.id   AF-A0A954C9B2-F1
#
_cell.length_a   1.000
_cell.length_b   1.000
_cell.length_c   1.000
_cell.angle_alpha   90.00
_cell.angle_beta   90.00
_cell.angle_gamma   90.00
#
_symmetry.space_group_name_H-M   'P 1'
#
loop_
_entity.id
_entity.type
_entity.pdbx_description
1 polymer ?
#
loop_
_entity_poly.entity_id
_entity_poly.type
_entity_poly.pdbx_seq_one_letter_code
_entity_poly.pdbx_strand_id
1 'polypeptide(L)'
;MSAAVRVPVPVAVRVLDHAANLPLPRYETALAAGCDLLAAVAEGATVTLAPGERALVPCGIAIALPAGYEAQVRPRSGLALRHGVTLLNAPG
;
A
#
# COMPACT_ATOMS: atom_id res chain seq x y z
N MET A 1 -16.70 23.32 17.95
CA MET A 1 -16.03 23.11 16.64
C MET A 1 -16.77 22.00 15.92
N SER A 2 -17.47 22.32 14.84
CA SER A 2 -18.25 21.34 14.07
C SER A 2 -17.30 20.34 13.44
N ALA A 3 -17.45 19.04 13.75
CA ALA A 3 -16.75 17.99 13.02
C ALA A 3 -17.17 18.12 11.55
N ALA A 4 -16.23 18.44 10.67
CA ALA A 4 -16.48 18.47 9.24
C ALA A 4 -16.90 17.04 8.82
N VAL A 5 -18.11 16.92 8.29
CA VAL A 5 -18.59 15.68 7.68
C VAL A 5 -17.65 15.39 6.52
N ARG A 6 -16.75 14.41 6.67
CA ARG A 6 -15.88 13.97 5.58
C ARG A 6 -16.72 13.17 4.59
N VAL A 7 -16.98 13.77 3.43
CA VAL A 7 -17.56 13.05 2.30
C VAL A 7 -16.53 12.02 1.82
N PRO A 8 -16.90 10.74 1.68
CA PRO A 8 -16.00 9.72 1.12
C PRO A 8 -15.54 10.13 -0.28
N VAL A 9 -14.23 10.01 -0.53
CA VAL A 9 -13.64 10.29 -1.85
C VAL A 9 -13.49 8.95 -2.57
N PRO A 10 -14.26 8.70 -3.65
CA PRO A 10 -14.12 7.45 -4.40
C PRO A 10 -12.77 7.43 -5.12
N VAL A 11 -12.06 6.31 -5.01
CA VAL A 11 -10.81 6.04 -5.75
C VAL A 11 -11.05 4.83 -6.62
N ALA A 12 -10.91 4.99 -7.94
CA ALA A 12 -11.02 3.87 -8.86
C ALA A 12 -9.76 3.00 -8.75
N VAL A 13 -9.95 1.69 -8.64
CA VAL A 13 -8.86 0.71 -8.54
C VAL A 13 -9.00 -0.30 -9.65
N ARG A 14 -7.91 -0.53 -10.39
CA ARG A 14 -7.78 -1.62 -11.35
C ARG A 14 -6.84 -2.68 -10.78
N VAL A 15 -7.33 -3.90 -10.63
CA VAL A 15 -6.51 -5.07 -10.30
C VAL A 15 -5.79 -5.53 -11.56
N LEU A 16 -4.50 -5.80 -11.45
CA LEU A 16 -3.65 -6.32 -12.53
C LEU A 16 -3.64 -7.85 -12.51
N ASP A 17 -3.38 -8.47 -13.65
CA ASP A 17 -3.52 -9.94 -13.83
C ASP A 17 -2.74 -10.76 -12.79
N HIS A 18 -1.53 -10.33 -12.44
CA HIS A 18 -0.67 -11.01 -11.44
C HIS A 18 -1.16 -10.87 -10.00
N ALA A 19 -2.27 -10.17 -9.76
CA ALA A 19 -2.89 -9.98 -8.46
C ALA A 19 -4.38 -10.35 -8.45
N ALA A 20 -4.88 -11.05 -9.48
CA ALA A 20 -6.29 -11.41 -9.60
C ALA A 20 -6.85 -12.15 -8.37
N ASN A 21 -6.00 -12.89 -7.65
CA ASN A 21 -6.38 -13.66 -6.46
C ASN A 21 -6.12 -12.93 -5.14
N LEU A 22 -5.62 -11.69 -5.18
CA LEU A 22 -5.34 -10.90 -3.97
C LEU A 22 -6.54 -10.01 -3.61
N PRO A 23 -6.85 -9.85 -2.30
CA PRO A 23 -7.88 -8.92 -1.88
C PRO A 23 -7.46 -7.48 -2.18
N LEU A 24 -8.43 -6.62 -2.47
CA LEU A 24 -8.19 -5.18 -2.55
C LEU A 24 -7.71 -4.63 -1.20
N PRO A 25 -6.87 -3.58 -1.19
CA PRO A 25 -6.52 -2.87 0.03
C PRO A 25 -7.78 -2.39 0.75
N ARG A 26 -7.82 -2.60 2.07
CA ARG A 26 -8.92 -2.16 2.92
C ARG A 26 -8.39 -1.52 4.19
N TYR A 27 -9.16 -0.58 4.71
CA TYR A 27 -8.95 -0.06 6.04
C TYR A 27 -9.45 -1.10 7.05
N GLU A 28 -8.57 -1.54 7.96
CA GLU A 28 -8.92 -2.59 8.93
C GLU A 28 -9.93 -2.12 9.99
N THR A 29 -9.97 -0.81 10.27
CA THR A 29 -10.93 -0.21 11.19
C THR A 29 -11.47 1.11 10.63
N ALA A 30 -12.61 1.56 11.16
CA ALA A 30 -13.27 2.78 10.70
C ALA A 30 -12.41 4.05 10.83
N LEU A 31 -11.41 4.05 11.73
CA LEU A 31 -10.53 5.19 12.00
C LEU A 31 -9.09 4.97 11.53
N ALA A 32 -8.83 3.89 10.79
CA ALA A 32 -7.50 3.63 10.27
C ALA A 32 -7.07 4.73 9.29
N ALA A 33 -5.87 5.27 9.47
CA ALA A 33 -5.34 6.36 8.65
C ALA A 33 -4.82 5.89 7.28
N GLY A 34 -4.53 4.60 7.14
CA GLY A 34 -4.06 3.97 5.90
C GLY A 34 -4.54 2.54 5.79
N CYS A 35 -4.36 1.95 4.61
CA CYS A 35 -4.58 0.53 4.36
C CYS A 35 -3.26 -0.13 3.96
N ASP A 36 -3.14 -1.44 4.21
CA ASP A 36 -1.95 -2.20 3.83
C ASP A 36 -2.00 -2.55 2.32
N LEU A 37 -0.85 -2.43 1.65
CA LEU A 37 -0.63 -2.97 0.32
C LEU A 37 -0.01 -4.36 0.42
N LEU A 38 -0.47 -5.28 -0.43
CA LEU A 38 0.06 -6.64 -0.51
C LEU A 38 1.15 -6.74 -1.58
N ALA A 39 2.12 -7.63 -1.36
CA ALA A 39 3.10 -7.99 -2.39
C ALA A 39 2.44 -8.93 -3.40
N ALA A 40 2.35 -8.50 -4.65
CA ALA A 40 1.81 -9.27 -5.76
C ALA A 40 2.92 -10.01 -6.51
N VAL A 41 3.63 -10.87 -5.81
CA VAL A 41 4.64 -11.76 -6.40
C VAL A 41 3.99 -13.05 -6.88
N ALA A 42 4.64 -13.78 -7.80
CA ALA A 42 4.13 -15.06 -8.28
C ALA A 42 3.90 -16.04 -7.13
N GLU A 43 2.90 -16.90 -7.25
CA GLU A 43 2.57 -17.89 -6.23
C GLU A 43 3.77 -18.80 -5.93
N GLY A 44 4.08 -18.97 -4.64
CA GLY A 44 5.28 -19.70 -4.18
C GLY A 44 6.61 -18.97 -4.36
N ALA A 45 6.65 -17.81 -5.04
CA ALA A 45 7.86 -17.01 -5.15
C ALA A 45 8.14 -16.24 -3.86
N THR A 46 9.42 -16.10 -3.52
CA THR A 46 9.89 -15.32 -2.38
C THR A 46 10.89 -14.28 -2.87
N VAL A 47 10.74 -13.04 -2.40
CA VAL A 47 11.75 -11.98 -2.57
C VAL A 47 12.61 -11.96 -1.31
N THR A 48 13.86 -12.36 -1.44
CA THR A 48 14.85 -12.29 -0.36
C THR A 48 15.65 -11.00 -0.49
N LEU A 49 15.81 -10.27 0.62
CA LEU A 49 16.65 -9.07 0.70
C LEU A 49 17.78 -9.33 1.69
N ALA A 50 19.02 -9.31 1.21
CA ALA A 50 20.18 -9.24 2.07
C ALA A 50 20.33 -7.82 2.67
N PRO A 51 21.10 -7.65 3.75
CA PRO A 51 21.31 -6.33 4.34
C PRO A 51 21.81 -5.29 3.32
N GLY A 52 21.07 -4.17 3.20
CA GLY A 52 21.38 -3.08 2.27
C GLY A 52 20.83 -3.24 0.84
N GLU A 53 20.31 -4.42 0.50
CA GLU A 53 19.65 -4.64 -0.79
C GLU A 53 18.31 -3.91 -0.89
N ARG A 54 17.90 -3.67 -2.14
CA ARG A 54 16.65 -3.00 -2.48
C ARG A 54 16.00 -3.74 -3.63
N ALA A 55 14.69 -3.91 -3.55
CA ALA A 55 13.89 -4.47 -4.63
C ALA A 55 12.66 -3.60 -4.87
N LEU A 56 12.23 -3.52 -6.13
CA LEU A 56 10.91 -3.03 -6.49
C LEU A 56 9.93 -4.20 -6.36
N VAL A 57 9.03 -4.15 -5.38
CA VAL A 57 8.03 -5.19 -5.15
C VAL A 57 6.68 -4.73 -5.72
N PRO A 58 6.08 -5.46 -6.69
CA PRO A 58 4.80 -5.07 -7.27
C PRO A 58 3.66 -5.22 -6.25
N CYS A 59 2.66 -4.34 -6.31
CA CYS A 59 1.45 -4.41 -5.47
C CYS A 59 0.19 -4.86 -6.23
N GLY A 60 0.29 -5.04 -7.55
CA GLY A 60 -0.80 -5.63 -8.34
C GLY A 60 -2.02 -4.75 -8.57
N ILE A 61 -1.95 -3.46 -8.23
CA ILE A 61 -3.05 -2.52 -8.43
C ILE A 61 -2.56 -1.25 -9.12
N ALA A 62 -3.46 -0.62 -9.87
CA ALA A 62 -3.33 0.75 -10.34
C ALA A 62 -4.53 1.56 -9.82
N ILE A 63 -4.28 2.77 -9.34
CA ILE A 63 -5.33 3.65 -8.82
C ILE A 63 -5.46 4.90 -9.69
N ALA A 64 -6.67 5.42 -9.80
CA ALA A 64 -6.93 6.74 -10.39
C ALA A 64 -7.47 7.67 -9.29
N LEU A 65 -6.61 8.60 -8.87
CA LEU A 65 -6.96 9.60 -7.86
C LEU A 65 -7.71 10.77 -8.51
N PRO A 66 -8.77 11.30 -7.87
CA PRO A 66 -9.40 12.53 -8.33
C PRO A 66 -8.45 13.73 -8.17
N ALA A 67 -8.67 14.76 -8.97
CA ALA A 67 -7.88 16.00 -8.89
C ALA A 67 -7.95 16.62 -7.48
N GLY A 68 -6.82 17.15 -7.01
CA GLY A 68 -6.69 17.73 -5.68
C GLY A 68 -6.35 16.74 -4.56
N TYR A 69 -6.10 15.47 -4.89
CA TYR A 69 -5.71 14.43 -3.94
C TYR A 69 -4.39 13.77 -4.35
N GLU A 70 -3.66 13.27 -3.34
CA GLU A 70 -2.52 12.39 -3.50
C GLU A 70 -2.73 11.13 -2.64
N ALA A 71 -2.07 10.04 -3.03
CA ALA A 71 -1.86 8.89 -2.17
C ALA A 71 -0.41 8.91 -1.71
N GLN A 72 -0.15 8.46 -0.48
CA GLN A 72 1.20 8.35 0.04
C GLN A 72 1.48 6.90 0.42
N VAL A 73 2.57 6.36 -0.09
CA VAL A 73 3.06 5.04 0.31
C VAL A 73 4.04 5.20 1.46
N ARG A 74 3.73 4.60 2.60
CA ARG A 74 4.48 4.75 3.85
C ARG A 74 4.94 3.38 4.40
N PRO A 75 6.07 3.31 5.13
CA PRO A 75 6.55 2.06 5.70
C PRO A 75 5.60 1.51 6.78
N ARG A 76 5.49 0.18 6.87
CA ARG A 76 4.82 -0.48 8.01
C ARG A 76 5.76 -0.47 9.21
N SER A 77 5.35 0.18 10.30
CA SER A 77 6.18 0.36 11.50
C SER A 77 6.72 -0.97 12.06
N GLY A 78 5.92 -2.04 12.02
CA GLY A 78 6.34 -3.36 12.47
C GLY A 78 7.49 -3.96 11.67
N LEU A 79 7.48 -3.80 10.34
CA LEU A 79 8.56 -4.28 9.46
C LEU A 79 9.82 -3.43 9.61
N ALA A 80 9.65 -2.10 9.70
CA ALA A 80 10.76 -1.18 9.91
C ALA A 80 11.47 -1.43 11.25
N LEU A 81 10.72 -1.56 12.35
CA LEU A 81 11.28 -1.75 13.68
C LEU A 81 11.94 -3.12 13.86
N ARG A 82 11.32 -4.20 13.36
CA ARG A 82 11.79 -5.58 13.61
C ARG A 82 12.79 -6.09 12.59
N HIS A 83 12.74 -5.60 11.36
CA HIS A 83 13.51 -6.14 10.25
C HIS A 83 14.31 -5.09 9.48
N GLY A 84 14.19 -3.80 9.82
CA GLY A 84 14.84 -2.72 9.07
C GLY A 84 14.27 -2.53 7.65
N VAL A 85 13.14 -3.17 7.33
CA VAL A 85 12.51 -3.08 6.01
C VAL A 85 11.70 -1.79 5.94
N THR A 86 12.11 -0.89 5.04
CA THR A 86 11.50 0.42 4.84
C THR A 86 11.37 0.74 3.35
N LEU A 87 10.75 1.87 3.04
CA LEU A 87 10.69 2.42 1.69
C LEU A 87 11.75 3.50 1.54
N LEU A 88 12.64 3.34 0.57
CA LEU A 88 13.70 4.30 0.28
C LEU A 88 13.15 5.70 -0.08
N ASN A 89 11.99 5.74 -0.72
CA ASN A 89 11.36 6.96 -1.23
C ASN A 89 10.18 7.45 -0.39
N ALA A 90 10.03 7.02 0.88
CA ALA A 90 8.88 7.42 1.70
C ALA A 90 8.93 8.88 2.19
N PRO A 91 7.77 9.58 2.26
CA PRO A 91 6.50 9.20 1.63
C PRO A 91 6.62 9.29 0.10
N GLY A 92 6.24 8.21 -0.58
CA GLY A 92 6.31 8.08 -2.04
C GLY A 92 4.95 8.11 -2.70
#